data_AF-A0A2R6BXS7-F1
#
_entry.id   AF-A0A2R6BXS7-F1
#
_cell.length_a   1.000
_cell.length_b   1.000
_cell.length_c   1.000
_cell.angle_alpha   90.00
_cell.angle_beta   90.00
_cell.angle_gamma   90.00
#
_symmetry.space_group_name_H-M   'P 1'
#
loop_
_entity.id
_entity.type
_entity.pdbx_description
1 polymer ?
#
loop_
_entity_poly.entity_id
_entity_poly.type
_entity_poly.pdbx_seq_one_letter_code
_entity_poly.pdbx_strand_id
1 'polypeptide(L)'
;MMRTVEAMIAVAILVGGVAGLTAYLQLPPPSSVYSNQLYNLGYSALQELTASGVLQAAAFNPDNPLYQGELQSALQAILPANVVYNLTYYNVTTNTVDGVNTTQYAPIGYISNLGGSKPKFTVTISFVVPSPNLTFILKTKPYPSTVFILNCSDALGWWITGYTASSLAVNLKQLLTQRTYFQKVITINNTNQLYTLLNNGELQVDQTSYSANNSIIINVFGESAPIPQQKISGGGTEYDQWLGQQVVVYNITWVQVVGYPFYEINNTQFFTSPTTNYSCGDGYPYFGIVGICGLGPPGLNSFTEGFTNVGSCSINVGAGGTTVVNASPSLLATENYYGIYVNPYQSSSRPLKFPNSCGLQPIKAVFNNFTSGGTTYYPAEVYTNSDHRGYLIDIGLVRIPDIRITALALLEFFHPQVIPSTNFAASGYTRLVVLQLGEL
;
A
#
# COMPACT_ATOMS: atom_id res chain seq x y z
N MET A 1 -11.24 44.04 58.55
CA MET A 1 -11.94 42.91 57.91
C MET A 1 -11.29 42.48 56.59
N MET A 2 -10.95 43.41 55.68
CA MET A 2 -10.34 43.10 54.37
C MET A 2 -8.99 42.34 54.45
N ARG A 3 -8.10 42.75 55.36
CA ARG A 3 -6.80 42.07 55.60
C ARG A 3 -6.93 40.61 56.06
N THR A 4 -8.02 40.27 56.74
CA THR A 4 -8.27 38.91 57.23
C THR A 4 -8.73 37.99 56.09
N VAL A 5 -9.51 38.53 55.15
CA VAL A 5 -9.98 37.81 53.96
C VAL A 5 -8.82 37.56 52.99
N GLU A 6 -7.94 38.54 52.76
CA GLU A 6 -6.74 38.36 51.95
C GLU A 6 -5.81 37.28 52.50
N ALA A 7 -5.60 37.26 53.83
CA ALA A 7 -4.78 36.24 54.47
C ALA A 7 -5.36 34.82 54.29
N MET A 8 -6.69 34.66 54.39
CA MET A 8 -7.32 33.36 54.17
C MET A 8 -7.23 32.90 52.71
N ILE A 9 -7.38 33.81 51.74
CA ILE A 9 -7.23 33.47 50.32
C ILE A 9 -5.78 33.08 50.00
N ALA A 10 -4.79 33.81 50.53
CA ALA A 10 -3.38 33.48 50.33
C ALA A 10 -3.02 32.09 50.90
N VAL A 11 -3.54 31.75 52.08
CA VAL A 11 -3.35 30.42 52.69
C VAL A 11 -4.04 29.35 51.85
N ALA A 12 -5.27 29.59 51.36
CA ALA A 12 -5.97 28.63 50.51
C ALA A 12 -5.23 28.35 49.19
N ILE A 13 -4.64 29.38 48.57
CA ILE A 13 -3.82 29.24 47.36
C ILE A 13 -2.53 28.47 47.66
N LEU A 14 -1.87 28.75 48.79
CA LEU A 14 -0.66 28.02 49.20
C LEU A 14 -0.95 26.55 49.50
N VAL A 15 -2.01 26.25 50.25
CA VAL A 15 -2.41 24.87 50.57
C VAL A 15 -2.86 24.13 49.31
N GLY A 16 -3.65 24.78 48.45
CA GLY A 16 -4.07 24.21 47.16
C GLY A 16 -2.90 23.97 46.21
N GLY A 17 -1.92 24.87 46.18
CA GLY A 17 -0.70 24.73 45.40
C GLY A 17 0.20 23.59 45.89
N VAL A 18 0.38 23.47 47.21
CA VAL A 18 1.15 22.35 47.80
C VAL A 18 0.44 21.02 47.57
N ALA A 19 -0.88 20.94 47.78
CA ALA A 19 -1.66 19.73 47.52
C ALA A 19 -1.63 19.32 46.04
N GLY A 20 -1.76 20.29 45.12
CA GLY A 20 -1.68 20.07 43.68
C GLY A 20 -0.30 19.60 43.22
N LEU A 21 0.78 20.20 43.75
CA LEU A 21 2.16 19.77 43.49
C LEU A 21 2.43 18.36 44.05
N THR A 22 1.91 18.02 45.23
CA THR A 22 2.07 16.66 45.78
C THR A 22 1.31 15.60 44.99
N ALA A 23 0.19 15.95 44.34
CA ALA A 23 -0.53 15.05 43.44
C ALA A 23 0.20 14.85 42.10
N TYR A 24 0.84 15.90 41.57
CA TYR A 24 1.63 15.82 40.33
C TYR A 24 3.03 15.20 40.52
N LEU A 25 3.59 15.25 41.74
CA LEU A 25 4.84 14.59 42.12
C LEU A 25 4.65 13.13 42.55
N GLN A 26 3.43 12.59 42.50
CA GLN A 26 3.24 11.15 42.57
C GLN A 26 3.89 10.53 41.34
N LEU A 27 5.14 10.06 41.53
CA LEU A 27 5.79 9.11 40.63
C LEU A 27 4.74 8.09 40.18
N PRO A 28 4.70 7.73 38.88
CA PRO A 28 3.78 6.69 38.41
C PRO A 28 3.87 5.51 39.38
N PRO A 29 2.72 4.98 39.86
CA PRO A 29 2.74 3.94 40.87
C PRO A 29 3.71 2.85 40.40
N PRO A 30 4.60 2.32 41.26
CA PRO A 30 5.63 1.37 40.85
C PRO A 30 5.08 0.27 39.93
N SER A 31 3.84 -0.17 40.17
CA SER A 31 3.13 -1.12 39.32
C SER A 31 3.14 -0.80 37.81
N SER A 32 3.08 0.47 37.37
CA SER A 32 3.00 0.81 35.93
C SER A 32 4.35 0.83 35.21
N VAL A 33 5.46 1.08 35.93
CA VAL A 33 6.81 1.06 35.34
C VAL A 33 7.37 -0.36 35.36
N TYR A 34 7.20 -1.06 36.49
CA TYR A 34 7.67 -2.43 36.67
C TYR A 34 6.88 -3.44 35.81
N SER A 35 5.58 -3.21 35.53
CA SER A 35 4.81 -4.06 34.62
C SER A 35 5.36 -4.05 33.18
N ASN A 36 5.78 -2.88 32.68
CA ASN A 36 6.33 -2.77 31.32
C ASN A 36 7.71 -3.41 31.21
N GLN A 37 8.53 -3.28 32.26
CA GLN A 37 9.83 -3.95 32.31
C GLN A 37 9.70 -5.47 32.36
N LEU A 38 8.78 -5.99 33.19
CA LEU A 38 8.51 -7.43 33.28
C LEU A 38 7.89 -7.99 31.99
N TYR A 39 7.01 -7.21 31.33
CA TYR A 39 6.48 -7.56 30.02
C TYR A 39 7.58 -7.64 28.95
N ASN A 40 8.44 -6.62 28.85
CA ASN A 40 9.54 -6.60 27.89
C ASN A 40 10.53 -7.75 28.15
N LEU A 41 10.86 -8.01 29.41
CA LEU A 41 11.68 -9.16 29.80
C LEU A 41 11.05 -10.47 29.34
N GLY A 42 9.77 -10.68 29.63
CA GLY A 42 9.05 -11.89 29.22
C GLY A 42 8.97 -12.05 27.71
N TYR A 43 8.72 -10.96 26.97
CA TYR A 43 8.66 -10.99 25.51
C TYR A 43 10.02 -11.30 24.89
N SER A 44 11.09 -10.64 25.35
CA SER A 44 12.47 -10.93 24.90
C SER A 44 12.91 -12.34 25.26
N ALA A 45 12.54 -12.85 26.44
CA ALA A 45 12.81 -14.24 26.83
C ALA A 45 12.16 -15.23 25.86
N LEU A 46 10.88 -15.03 25.51
CA LEU A 46 10.19 -15.88 24.53
C LEU A 46 10.82 -15.79 23.14
N GLN A 47 11.27 -14.61 22.71
CA GLN A 47 12.00 -14.45 21.44
C GLN A 47 13.32 -15.24 21.42
N GLU A 48 14.12 -15.15 22.49
CA GLU A 48 15.40 -15.85 22.59
C GLU A 48 15.21 -17.37 22.66
N LEU A 49 14.22 -17.83 23.44
CA LEU A 49 13.86 -19.25 23.51
C LEU A 49 13.31 -19.79 22.18
N THR A 50 12.68 -18.92 21.38
CA THR A 50 12.27 -19.24 20.01
C THR A 50 13.47 -19.26 19.07
N ALA A 51 14.39 -18.29 19.16
CA ALA A 51 15.58 -18.26 18.32
C ALA A 51 16.49 -19.49 18.53
N SER A 52 16.57 -19.98 19.76
CA SER A 52 17.32 -21.20 20.11
C SER A 52 16.60 -22.52 19.78
N GLY A 53 15.33 -22.49 19.37
CA GLY A 53 14.56 -23.69 19.03
C GLY A 53 13.94 -24.42 20.24
N VAL A 54 14.32 -24.04 21.47
CA VAL A 54 13.90 -24.71 22.72
C VAL A 54 12.40 -24.57 22.96
N LEU A 55 11.85 -23.37 22.72
CA LEU A 55 10.42 -23.13 22.91
C LEU A 55 9.58 -23.93 21.90
N GLN A 56 10.02 -24.02 20.65
CA GLN A 56 9.35 -24.80 19.61
C GLN A 56 9.35 -26.28 19.97
N ALA A 57 10.48 -26.83 20.40
CA ALA A 57 10.60 -28.25 20.73
C ALA A 57 9.62 -28.66 21.82
N ALA A 58 9.52 -27.86 22.88
CA ALA A 58 8.60 -28.08 24.00
C ALA A 58 7.13 -27.82 23.65
N ALA A 59 6.80 -26.76 22.91
CA ALA A 59 5.42 -26.41 22.58
C ALA A 59 4.75 -27.40 21.60
N PHE A 60 5.55 -28.06 20.75
CA PHE A 60 5.04 -29.06 19.80
C PHE A 60 5.11 -30.50 20.33
N ASN A 61 5.89 -30.75 21.37
CA ASN A 61 5.99 -32.06 22.04
C ASN A 61 5.82 -31.90 23.56
N PRO A 62 4.62 -31.49 24.04
CA PRO A 62 4.38 -31.20 25.45
C PRO A 62 4.61 -32.40 26.37
N ASP A 63 4.40 -33.63 25.88
CA ASP A 63 4.55 -34.87 26.64
C ASP A 63 6.00 -35.37 26.75
N ASN A 64 6.95 -34.73 26.06
CA ASN A 64 8.36 -35.16 26.10
C ASN A 64 9.09 -34.51 27.29
N PRO A 65 9.49 -35.27 28.32
CA PRO A 65 10.10 -34.72 29.53
C PRO A 65 11.47 -34.07 29.28
N LEU A 66 12.21 -34.47 28.23
CA LEU A 66 13.49 -33.86 27.89
C LEU A 66 13.30 -32.41 27.44
N TYR A 67 12.38 -32.18 26.50
CA TYR A 67 12.12 -30.82 25.98
C TYR A 67 11.48 -29.91 27.03
N GLN A 68 10.60 -30.45 27.89
CA GLN A 68 10.06 -29.66 29.01
C GLN A 68 11.18 -29.30 30.02
N GLY A 69 12.10 -30.23 30.30
CA GLY A 69 13.23 -29.99 31.20
C GLY A 69 14.23 -28.96 30.67
N GLU A 70 14.54 -28.98 29.37
CA GLU A 70 15.38 -27.99 28.71
C GLU A 70 14.74 -26.59 28.75
N LEU A 71 13.45 -26.49 28.42
CA LEU A 71 12.73 -25.22 28.49
C LEU A 71 12.64 -24.67 29.92
N GLN A 72 12.39 -25.54 30.90
CA GLN A 72 12.38 -25.15 32.32
C GLN A 72 13.76 -24.61 32.75
N SER A 73 14.83 -25.28 32.36
CA SER A 73 16.20 -24.86 32.66
C SER A 73 16.53 -23.52 31.99
N ALA A 74 16.13 -23.34 30.74
CA ALA A 74 16.35 -22.10 30.00
C ALA A 74 15.54 -20.92 30.58
N LEU A 75 14.28 -21.14 30.96
CA LEU A 75 13.47 -20.12 31.65
C LEU A 75 14.07 -19.73 32.99
N GLN A 76 14.59 -20.68 33.77
CA GLN A 76 15.26 -20.40 35.04
C GLN A 76 16.60 -19.65 34.85
N ALA A 77 17.28 -19.82 33.72
CA ALA A 77 18.50 -19.11 33.41
C ALA A 77 18.25 -17.67 32.91
N ILE A 78 17.15 -17.46 32.17
CA ILE A 78 16.81 -16.16 31.57
C ILE A 78 16.06 -15.26 32.57
N LEU A 79 15.16 -15.83 33.37
CA LEU A 79 14.35 -15.07 34.32
C LEU A 79 15.10 -14.85 35.63
N PRO A 80 15.06 -13.63 36.21
CA PRO A 80 15.61 -13.36 37.53
C PRO A 80 14.99 -14.25 38.62
N ALA A 81 15.76 -14.54 39.68
CA ALA A 81 15.33 -15.42 40.77
C ALA A 81 14.10 -14.91 41.56
N ASN A 82 13.81 -13.61 41.51
CA ASN A 82 12.61 -13.00 42.11
C ASN A 82 11.36 -13.07 41.21
N VAL A 83 11.46 -13.66 40.02
CA VAL A 83 10.35 -13.80 39.07
C VAL A 83 9.86 -15.24 39.03
N VAL A 84 8.56 -15.41 39.29
CA VAL A 84 7.83 -16.66 39.05
C VAL A 84 7.15 -16.63 37.69
N TYR A 85 6.98 -17.79 37.07
CA TYR A 85 6.36 -17.94 35.77
C TYR A 85 5.35 -19.08 35.74
N ASN A 86 4.36 -18.92 34.87
CA ASN A 86 3.45 -19.96 34.43
C ASN A 86 3.27 -19.84 32.91
N LEU A 87 3.82 -20.79 32.17
CA LEU A 87 3.79 -20.82 30.71
C LEU A 87 2.81 -21.92 30.28
N THR A 88 1.81 -21.56 29.48
CA THR A 88 0.81 -22.49 28.93
C THR A 88 0.89 -22.51 27.41
N TYR A 89 0.86 -23.69 26.82
CA TYR A 89 0.79 -23.88 25.37
C TYR A 89 -0.66 -24.12 24.96
N TYR A 90 -1.05 -23.54 23.83
CA TYR A 90 -2.37 -23.70 23.24
C TYR A 90 -2.24 -24.19 21.80
N ASN A 91 -3.05 -25.19 21.47
CA ASN A 91 -3.34 -25.53 20.08
C ASN A 91 -4.24 -24.45 19.47
N VAL A 92 -3.89 -24.01 18.27
CA VAL A 92 -4.66 -23.02 17.50
C VAL A 92 -5.39 -23.77 16.40
N THR A 93 -6.71 -23.76 16.46
CA THR A 93 -7.57 -24.41 15.45
C THR A 93 -8.55 -23.40 14.88
N THR A 94 -8.68 -23.34 13.56
CA THR A 94 -9.73 -22.56 12.89
C THR A 94 -10.98 -23.41 12.74
N ASN A 95 -12.11 -22.95 13.28
CA ASN A 95 -13.42 -23.53 13.10
C ASN A 95 -14.35 -22.52 12.42
N THR A 96 -15.10 -22.96 11.43
CA THR A 96 -16.13 -22.12 10.80
C THR A 96 -17.44 -22.33 11.56
N VAL A 97 -17.93 -21.27 12.22
CA VAL A 97 -19.23 -21.25 12.90
C VAL A 97 -20.09 -20.21 12.18
N ASP A 98 -21.25 -20.62 11.68
CA ASP A 98 -22.20 -19.75 10.95
C ASP A 98 -21.58 -18.98 9.76
N GLY A 99 -20.65 -19.62 9.03
CA GLY A 99 -19.99 -19.02 7.86
C GLY A 99 -18.86 -18.03 8.21
N VAL A 100 -18.56 -17.82 9.49
CA VAL A 100 -17.43 -16.99 9.96
C VAL A 100 -16.30 -17.90 10.44
N ASN A 101 -15.09 -17.66 9.95
CA ASN A 101 -13.89 -18.34 10.44
C ASN A 101 -13.56 -17.80 11.83
N THR A 102 -13.65 -18.66 12.85
CA THR A 102 -13.32 -18.35 14.23
C THR A 102 -12.07 -19.14 14.65
N THR A 103 -11.19 -18.51 15.43
CA THR A 103 -9.98 -19.15 15.95
C THR A 103 -10.25 -19.62 17.38
N GLN A 104 -10.13 -20.93 17.61
CA GLN A 104 -10.26 -21.55 18.91
C GLN A 104 -8.89 -21.92 19.48
N TYR A 105 -8.70 -21.70 20.78
CA TYR A 105 -7.48 -22.01 21.52
C TYR A 105 -7.78 -23.11 22.55
N ALA A 106 -7.10 -24.24 22.44
CA ALA A 106 -7.23 -25.35 23.40
C ALA A 106 -5.90 -25.58 24.14
N PRO A 107 -5.85 -25.52 25.47
CA PRO A 107 -4.61 -25.75 26.21
C PRO A 107 -4.13 -27.20 26.03
N ILE A 108 -2.83 -27.37 25.79
CA ILE A 108 -2.22 -28.70 25.56
C ILE A 108 -1.13 -29.05 26.57
N GLY A 109 -0.65 -28.09 27.36
CA GLY A 109 0.35 -28.34 28.39
C GLY A 109 0.76 -27.03 29.09
N TYR A 110 1.47 -27.15 30.20
CA TYR A 110 1.98 -26.00 30.95
C TYR A 110 3.27 -26.35 31.73
N ILE A 111 4.09 -25.33 32.01
CA ILE A 111 5.21 -25.38 32.95
C ILE A 111 5.08 -24.20 33.91
N SER A 112 5.28 -24.43 35.20
CA SER A 112 5.25 -23.38 36.23
C SER A 112 6.32 -23.62 37.29
N ASN A 113 6.84 -22.55 37.88
CA ASN A 113 7.72 -22.59 39.06
C ASN A 113 7.08 -21.99 40.32
N LEU A 114 5.75 -21.75 40.31
CA LEU A 114 5.06 -21.09 41.41
C LEU A 114 4.96 -21.98 42.67
N GLY A 115 5.79 -21.68 43.67
CA GLY A 115 5.90 -22.42 44.95
C GLY A 115 5.07 -21.87 46.13
N GLY A 116 3.92 -21.23 45.88
CA GLY A 116 2.95 -20.86 46.92
C GLY A 116 2.98 -19.41 47.44
N SER A 117 4.03 -18.64 47.19
CA SER A 117 4.02 -17.18 47.47
C SER A 117 3.21 -16.43 46.43
N LYS A 118 2.30 -15.54 46.86
CA LYS A 118 1.50 -14.73 45.94
C LYS A 118 2.37 -13.60 45.36
N PRO A 119 2.51 -13.50 44.03
CA PRO A 119 3.28 -12.42 43.41
C PRO A 119 2.61 -11.07 43.69
N LYS A 120 3.43 -10.04 43.88
CA LYS A 120 2.97 -8.67 44.14
C LYS A 120 2.26 -8.07 42.93
N PHE A 121 2.71 -8.46 41.73
CA PHE A 121 2.11 -8.09 40.46
C PHE A 121 2.37 -9.17 39.42
N THR A 122 1.50 -9.24 38.42
CA THR A 122 1.58 -10.22 37.33
C THR A 122 1.42 -9.55 35.99
N VAL A 123 2.11 -10.08 34.98
CA VAL A 123 1.96 -9.69 33.57
C VAL A 123 1.72 -10.93 32.73
N THR A 124 0.94 -10.78 31.67
CA THR A 124 0.65 -11.86 30.72
C THR A 124 1.22 -11.47 29.36
N ILE A 125 2.00 -12.36 28.78
CA ILE A 125 2.59 -12.22 27.45
C ILE A 125 2.02 -13.32 26.56
N SER A 126 1.50 -12.95 25.40
CA SER A 126 1.03 -13.88 24.37
C SER A 126 2.01 -13.88 23.19
N PHE A 127 2.46 -15.05 22.78
CA PHE A 127 3.49 -15.20 21.75
C PHE A 127 3.16 -16.38 20.83
N VAL A 128 3.28 -16.22 19.51
CA VAL A 128 2.99 -17.28 18.53
C VAL A 128 4.29 -17.94 18.10
N VAL A 129 4.34 -19.25 18.18
CA VAL A 129 5.54 -20.06 17.92
C VAL A 129 5.29 -21.00 16.74
N PRO A 130 6.13 -20.99 15.69
CA PRO A 130 6.03 -21.91 14.56
C PRO A 130 6.62 -23.29 14.88
N SER A 131 6.19 -24.33 14.16
CA SER A 131 6.74 -25.69 14.27
C SER A 131 8.23 -25.73 13.92
N PRO A 132 9.06 -26.57 14.60
CA PRO A 132 10.47 -26.75 14.25
C PRO A 132 10.67 -27.22 12.80
N ASN A 133 9.68 -27.94 12.25
CA ASN A 133 9.70 -28.47 10.88
C ASN A 133 9.13 -27.47 9.85
N LEU A 134 8.67 -26.30 10.29
CA LEU A 134 8.19 -25.26 9.40
C LEU A 134 9.37 -24.42 8.92
N THR A 135 9.93 -24.76 7.77
CA THR A 135 10.61 -23.74 6.97
C THR A 135 9.54 -22.88 6.32
N PHE A 136 9.57 -21.56 6.56
CA PHE A 136 8.75 -20.62 5.81
C PHE A 136 9.26 -20.58 4.36
N ILE A 137 8.88 -21.57 3.56
CA ILE A 137 9.03 -21.45 2.11
C ILE A 137 7.96 -20.45 1.68
N LEU A 138 8.36 -19.18 1.62
CA LEU A 138 7.60 -18.11 1.01
C LEU A 138 7.42 -18.44 -0.48
N LYS A 139 6.42 -19.26 -0.80
CA LYS A 139 5.93 -19.38 -2.18
C LYS A 139 5.02 -18.19 -2.43
N THR A 140 5.64 -17.07 -2.79
CA THR A 140 4.91 -15.91 -3.34
C THR A 140 4.09 -16.39 -4.53
N LYS A 141 2.81 -16.04 -4.58
CA LYS A 141 1.96 -16.31 -5.74
C LYS A 141 1.81 -14.98 -6.49
N PRO A 142 2.70 -14.68 -7.45
CA PRO A 142 2.59 -13.46 -8.23
C PRO A 142 1.25 -13.41 -8.94
N TYR A 143 0.71 -12.22 -9.10
CA TYR A 143 -0.45 -12.02 -9.96
C TYR A 143 -0.06 -12.36 -11.41
N PRO A 144 -0.86 -13.19 -12.13
CA PRO A 144 -0.49 -13.74 -13.44
C PRO A 144 -0.70 -12.70 -14.56
N SER A 145 0.01 -11.58 -14.47
CA SER A 145 -0.02 -10.50 -15.46
C SER A 145 1.39 -9.99 -15.75
N THR A 146 1.54 -9.42 -16.95
CA THR A 146 2.74 -8.69 -17.36
C THR A 146 2.50 -7.20 -17.12
N VAL A 147 3.40 -6.58 -16.36
CA VAL A 147 3.46 -5.12 -16.20
C VAL A 147 4.42 -4.54 -17.23
N PHE A 148 3.91 -3.66 -18.08
CA PHE A 148 4.68 -2.85 -19.01
C PHE A 148 4.83 -1.44 -18.44
N ILE A 149 6.06 -0.98 -18.24
CA ILE A 149 6.34 0.39 -17.82
C ILE A 149 6.83 1.17 -19.03
N LEU A 150 6.15 2.26 -19.37
CA LEU A 150 6.57 3.11 -20.48
C LEU A 150 7.89 3.79 -20.12
N ASN A 151 8.93 3.61 -20.93
CA ASN A 151 10.23 4.29 -20.81
C ASN A 151 10.72 4.63 -22.22
N CYS A 152 9.84 5.23 -23.01
CA CYS A 152 10.06 5.59 -24.40
C CYS A 152 11.17 6.65 -24.50
N SER A 153 12.27 6.33 -25.20
CA SER A 153 13.39 7.25 -25.38
C SER A 153 13.11 8.37 -26.39
N ASP A 154 12.11 8.18 -27.24
CA ASP A 154 11.58 9.08 -28.26
C ASP A 154 10.39 9.92 -27.74
N ALA A 155 10.28 10.06 -26.42
CA ALA A 155 9.17 10.68 -25.71
C ALA A 155 9.70 11.57 -24.58
N LEU A 156 8.97 12.64 -24.26
CA LEU A 156 9.27 13.53 -23.13
C LEU A 156 8.12 13.54 -22.15
N GLY A 157 8.46 13.48 -20.87
CA GLY A 157 7.48 13.61 -19.80
C GLY A 157 7.19 15.07 -19.50
N TRP A 158 5.93 15.39 -19.21
CA TRP A 158 5.52 16.71 -18.77
C TRP A 158 4.97 16.67 -17.35
N TRP A 159 5.17 17.75 -16.60
CA TRP A 159 4.60 17.92 -15.27
C TRP A 159 5.10 16.90 -14.21
N ILE A 160 6.31 16.38 -14.44
CA ILE A 160 7.03 15.45 -13.55
C ILE A 160 8.07 16.27 -12.78
N THR A 161 7.83 16.58 -11.50
CA THR A 161 8.80 17.35 -10.66
C THR A 161 9.74 16.40 -9.91
N GLY A 162 11.06 16.58 -10.04
CA GLY A 162 12.06 15.81 -9.30
C GLY A 162 12.46 14.48 -9.92
N TYR A 163 11.83 14.10 -11.04
CA TYR A 163 12.21 12.95 -11.86
C TYR A 163 12.16 13.31 -13.34
N THR A 164 12.91 12.56 -14.14
CA THR A 164 12.57 12.35 -15.56
C THR A 164 11.67 11.12 -15.68
N ALA A 165 10.87 11.03 -16.74
CA ALA A 165 10.06 9.83 -17.04
C ALA A 165 10.91 8.55 -16.96
N SER A 166 12.14 8.60 -17.46
CA SER A 166 13.08 7.48 -17.41
C SER A 166 13.52 7.09 -16.00
N SER A 167 13.93 8.06 -15.18
CA SER A 167 14.28 7.80 -13.78
C SER A 167 13.09 7.27 -12.97
N LEU A 168 11.87 7.74 -13.28
CA LEU A 168 10.64 7.28 -12.65
C LEU A 168 10.34 5.83 -13.03
N ALA A 169 10.45 5.49 -14.32
CA ALA A 169 10.30 4.13 -14.81
C ALA A 169 11.27 3.15 -14.13
N VAL A 170 12.54 3.54 -13.99
CA VAL A 170 13.58 2.70 -13.36
C VAL A 170 13.25 2.45 -11.89
N ASN A 171 12.91 3.49 -11.13
CA ASN A 171 12.61 3.34 -9.71
C ASN A 171 11.32 2.54 -9.48
N LEU A 172 10.30 2.72 -10.32
CA LEU A 172 9.06 1.93 -10.24
C LEU A 172 9.33 0.46 -10.59
N LYS A 173 10.12 0.20 -11.63
CA LYS A 173 10.53 -1.15 -12.00
C LYS A 173 11.24 -1.82 -10.84
N GLN A 174 12.21 -1.15 -10.23
CA GLN A 174 12.93 -1.67 -9.07
C GLN A 174 11.98 -1.99 -7.91
N LEU A 175 11.05 -1.09 -7.59
CA LEU A 175 10.07 -1.33 -6.52
C LEU A 175 9.18 -2.54 -6.81
N LEU A 176 8.71 -2.70 -8.05
CA LEU A 176 7.83 -3.80 -8.46
C LEU A 176 8.57 -5.14 -8.68
N THR A 177 9.90 -5.13 -8.76
CA THR A 177 10.73 -6.35 -8.90
C THR A 177 11.47 -6.74 -7.62
N GLN A 178 11.52 -5.87 -6.61
CA GLN A 178 12.10 -6.18 -5.29
C GLN A 178 11.45 -7.41 -4.64
N ARG A 179 10.16 -7.62 -4.89
CA ARG A 179 9.45 -8.87 -4.61
C ARG A 179 8.73 -9.32 -5.87
N THR A 180 8.46 -10.62 -5.99
CA THR A 180 7.72 -11.20 -7.12
C THR A 180 6.22 -10.92 -7.01
N TYR A 181 5.81 -9.65 -7.14
CA TYR A 181 4.40 -9.24 -7.10
C TYR A 181 3.63 -9.67 -8.34
N PHE A 182 4.25 -9.48 -9.52
CA PHE A 182 3.69 -9.80 -10.82
C PHE A 182 4.56 -10.83 -11.53
N GLN A 183 3.97 -11.59 -12.46
CA GLN A 183 4.68 -12.64 -13.18
C GLN A 183 5.88 -12.09 -13.98
N LYS A 184 5.68 -10.93 -14.62
CA LYS A 184 6.71 -10.23 -15.41
C LYS A 184 6.56 -8.72 -15.23
N VAL A 185 7.69 -8.02 -15.20
CA VAL A 185 7.76 -6.56 -15.23
C VAL A 185 8.80 -6.14 -16.28
N ILE A 186 8.35 -5.55 -17.38
CA ILE A 186 9.18 -5.19 -18.53
C ILE A 186 8.98 -3.72 -18.92
N THR A 187 9.93 -3.17 -19.66
CA THR A 187 9.90 -1.76 -20.09
C THR A 187 9.63 -1.65 -21.58
N ILE A 188 8.82 -0.67 -21.97
CA ILE A 188 8.61 -0.28 -23.36
C ILE A 188 9.58 0.86 -23.66
N ASN A 189 10.58 0.61 -24.50
CA ASN A 189 11.74 1.49 -24.65
C ASN A 189 11.54 2.58 -25.72
N ASN A 190 10.51 2.49 -26.56
CA ASN A 190 10.17 3.52 -27.55
C ASN A 190 8.70 3.43 -27.97
N THR A 191 8.19 4.48 -28.63
CA THR A 191 6.78 4.54 -29.06
C THR A 191 6.44 3.50 -30.12
N ASN A 192 7.42 3.03 -30.91
CA ASN A 192 7.19 1.95 -31.87
C ASN A 192 6.90 0.58 -31.20
N GLN A 193 7.57 0.29 -30.07
CA GLN A 193 7.25 -0.89 -29.26
C GLN A 193 5.85 -0.79 -28.64
N LEU A 194 5.46 0.41 -28.18
CA LEU A 194 4.10 0.67 -27.70
C LEU A 194 3.06 0.40 -28.79
N TYR A 195 3.28 0.92 -30.00
CA TYR A 195 2.42 0.64 -31.15
C TYR A 195 2.34 -0.85 -31.45
N THR A 196 3.47 -1.55 -31.51
CA THR A 196 3.51 -2.99 -31.81
C THR A 196 2.68 -3.78 -30.79
N LEU A 197 2.86 -3.52 -29.49
CA LEU A 197 2.09 -4.17 -28.43
C LEU A 197 0.59 -3.94 -28.59
N LEU A 198 0.18 -2.68 -28.80
CA LEU A 198 -1.21 -2.27 -28.82
C LEU A 198 -1.91 -2.50 -30.17
N ASN A 199 -1.17 -2.67 -31.27
CA ASN A 199 -1.74 -2.96 -32.59
C ASN A 199 -1.82 -4.46 -32.87
N ASN A 200 -0.81 -5.21 -32.41
CA ASN A 200 -0.71 -6.64 -32.69
C ASN A 200 -1.17 -7.50 -31.51
N GLY A 201 -1.34 -6.92 -30.32
CA GLY A 201 -1.66 -7.63 -29.09
C GLY A 201 -0.48 -8.38 -28.47
N GLU A 202 0.73 -8.20 -29.01
CA GLU A 202 1.93 -8.92 -28.63
C GLU A 202 3.18 -8.06 -28.88
N LEU A 203 4.16 -8.18 -27.99
CA LEU A 203 5.48 -7.59 -28.13
C LEU A 203 6.55 -8.66 -27.93
N GLN A 204 7.48 -8.76 -28.87
CA GLN A 204 8.65 -9.63 -28.78
C GLN A 204 9.82 -8.84 -28.17
N VAL A 205 10.37 -9.33 -27.07
CA VAL A 205 11.60 -8.80 -26.44
C VAL A 205 12.50 -9.98 -26.10
N ASP A 206 13.73 -9.97 -26.60
CA ASP A 206 14.74 -11.01 -26.35
C ASP A 206 14.21 -12.45 -26.56
N GLN A 207 13.58 -12.69 -27.72
CA GLN A 207 12.97 -13.97 -28.12
C GLN A 207 11.80 -14.44 -27.23
N THR A 208 11.34 -13.59 -26.31
CA THR A 208 10.17 -13.84 -25.48
C THR A 208 9.02 -12.98 -25.96
N SER A 209 7.86 -13.60 -26.21
CA SER A 209 6.64 -12.86 -26.50
C SER A 209 5.87 -12.50 -25.23
N TYR A 210 5.42 -11.26 -25.18
CA TYR A 210 4.57 -10.72 -24.13
C TYR A 210 3.25 -10.30 -24.74
N SER A 211 2.15 -10.83 -24.21
CA SER A 211 0.80 -10.48 -24.67
C SER A 211 0.30 -9.19 -24.01
N ALA A 212 -0.43 -8.39 -24.76
CA ALA A 212 -1.21 -7.27 -24.23
C ALA A 212 -2.43 -7.73 -23.42
N ASN A 213 -2.91 -8.97 -23.61
CA ASN A 213 -4.10 -9.48 -22.95
C ASN A 213 -3.94 -9.54 -21.43
N ASN A 214 -4.88 -8.94 -20.70
CA ASN A 214 -4.89 -8.87 -19.23
C ASN A 214 -3.60 -8.28 -18.65
N SER A 215 -2.94 -7.39 -19.40
CA SER A 215 -1.70 -6.74 -18.99
C SER A 215 -1.94 -5.43 -18.26
N ILE A 216 -0.89 -4.91 -17.64
CA ILE A 216 -0.89 -3.62 -16.96
C ILE A 216 0.08 -2.72 -17.71
N ILE A 217 -0.34 -1.53 -18.12
CA ILE A 217 0.53 -0.52 -18.74
C ILE A 217 0.60 0.70 -17.85
N ILE A 218 1.81 1.07 -17.43
CA ILE A 218 2.06 2.23 -16.56
C ILE A 218 2.65 3.37 -17.37
N ASN A 219 1.87 4.45 -17.49
CA ASN A 219 2.32 5.70 -18.07
C ASN A 219 3.00 6.59 -17.03
N VAL A 220 4.32 6.72 -17.17
CA VAL A 220 5.17 7.56 -16.32
C VAL A 220 5.51 8.91 -16.97
N PHE A 221 4.92 9.24 -18.12
CA PHE A 221 5.19 10.48 -18.87
C PHE A 221 4.36 11.69 -18.40
N GLY A 222 3.73 11.55 -17.25
CA GLY A 222 3.09 12.66 -16.57
C GLY A 222 1.66 12.89 -17.04
N GLU A 223 1.31 14.12 -17.37
CA GLU A 223 0.03 14.45 -18.05
C GLU A 223 0.05 14.02 -19.53
N SER A 224 1.25 13.69 -20.05
CA SER A 224 1.46 13.36 -21.45
C SER A 224 1.43 11.86 -21.75
N ALA A 225 0.87 11.49 -22.91
CA ALA A 225 0.90 10.13 -23.45
C ALA A 225 1.89 10.02 -24.64
N PRO A 226 2.84 9.06 -24.62
CA PRO A 226 3.73 8.84 -25.76
C PRO A 226 2.96 8.38 -27.00
N ILE A 227 2.98 9.17 -28.08
CA ILE A 227 2.26 8.85 -29.32
C ILE A 227 3.20 8.18 -30.34
N PRO A 228 2.86 6.99 -30.87
CA PRO A 228 3.62 6.39 -31.96
C PRO A 228 3.46 7.14 -33.27
N GLN A 229 4.53 7.21 -34.06
CA GLN A 229 4.53 7.91 -35.36
C GLN A 229 3.40 7.45 -36.28
N GLN A 230 3.06 6.16 -36.25
CA GLN A 230 2.00 5.54 -37.05
C GLN A 230 0.60 6.10 -36.74
N LYS A 231 0.41 6.72 -35.57
CA LYS A 231 -0.88 7.26 -35.12
C LYS A 231 -0.97 8.78 -35.24
N ILE A 232 0.13 9.45 -35.60
CA ILE A 232 0.16 10.91 -35.67
C ILE A 232 -0.75 11.44 -36.78
N SER A 233 -0.87 10.75 -37.91
CA SER A 233 -1.70 11.22 -39.03
C SER A 233 -3.19 11.30 -38.73
N GLY A 234 -3.70 10.52 -37.76
CA GLY A 234 -5.10 10.58 -37.31
C GLY A 234 -5.38 11.75 -36.36
N GLY A 235 -4.34 12.39 -35.82
CA GLY A 235 -4.52 13.40 -34.78
C GLY A 235 -4.53 12.83 -33.37
N GLY A 236 -4.34 13.70 -32.39
CA GLY A 236 -4.03 13.31 -31.01
C GLY A 236 -5.22 12.76 -30.27
N THR A 237 -6.38 13.40 -30.46
CA THR A 237 -7.66 12.91 -29.92
C THR A 237 -8.06 11.57 -30.53
N GLU A 238 -7.80 11.35 -31.83
CA GLU A 238 -8.03 10.04 -32.46
C GLU A 238 -7.10 8.97 -31.87
N TYR A 239 -5.84 9.32 -31.59
CA TYR A 239 -4.91 8.43 -30.91
C TYR A 239 -5.39 8.06 -29.50
N ASP A 240 -5.80 9.05 -28.69
CA ASP A 240 -6.29 8.80 -27.33
C ASP A 240 -7.54 7.93 -27.34
N GLN A 241 -8.48 8.17 -28.27
CA GLN A 241 -9.64 7.32 -28.48
C GLN A 241 -9.25 5.89 -28.88
N TRP A 242 -8.34 5.73 -29.83
CA TRP A 242 -7.81 4.43 -30.22
C TRP A 242 -7.15 3.72 -29.03
N LEU A 243 -6.40 4.43 -28.21
CA LEU A 243 -5.76 3.88 -27.02
C LEU A 243 -6.80 3.38 -26.02
N GLY A 244 -7.84 4.17 -25.74
CA GLY A 244 -8.98 3.76 -24.91
C GLY A 244 -9.64 2.47 -25.43
N GLN A 245 -9.82 2.34 -26.75
CA GLN A 245 -10.33 1.12 -27.37
C GLN A 245 -9.39 -0.07 -27.15
N GLN A 246 -8.06 0.11 -27.28
CA GLN A 246 -7.10 -0.97 -27.04
C GLN A 246 -7.11 -1.44 -25.59
N VAL A 247 -7.35 -0.52 -24.64
CA VAL A 247 -7.53 -0.87 -23.23
C VAL A 247 -8.68 -1.86 -23.04
N VAL A 248 -9.80 -1.67 -23.75
CA VAL A 248 -10.94 -2.60 -23.73
C VAL A 248 -10.63 -3.90 -24.47
N VAL A 249 -10.11 -3.81 -25.70
CA VAL A 249 -9.83 -4.95 -26.60
C VAL A 249 -8.94 -5.98 -25.92
N TYR A 250 -7.88 -5.54 -25.24
CA TYR A 250 -6.94 -6.43 -24.58
C TYR A 250 -7.15 -6.55 -23.06
N ASN A 251 -8.23 -5.97 -22.51
CA ASN A 251 -8.49 -5.96 -21.07
C ASN A 251 -7.27 -5.43 -20.26
N ILE A 252 -6.69 -4.32 -20.72
CA ILE A 252 -5.51 -3.71 -20.11
C ILE A 252 -5.94 -2.90 -18.88
N THR A 253 -5.09 -2.88 -17.87
CA THR A 253 -5.13 -1.84 -16.83
C THR A 253 -4.16 -0.73 -17.19
N TRP A 254 -4.69 0.41 -17.63
CA TRP A 254 -3.90 1.61 -17.89
C TRP A 254 -3.73 2.41 -16.61
N VAL A 255 -2.49 2.74 -16.25
CA VAL A 255 -2.17 3.49 -15.04
C VAL A 255 -1.60 4.84 -15.43
N GLN A 256 -2.29 5.91 -15.04
CA GLN A 256 -1.78 7.27 -15.17
C GLN A 256 -1.20 7.73 -13.83
N VAL A 257 0.12 7.96 -13.79
CA VAL A 257 0.83 8.19 -12.53
C VAL A 257 0.59 9.58 -11.93
N VAL A 258 0.31 10.61 -12.73
CA VAL A 258 0.19 11.98 -12.24
C VAL A 258 -0.64 12.89 -13.16
N GLY A 259 -1.27 13.89 -12.55
CA GLY A 259 -1.82 15.06 -13.22
C GLY A 259 -3.14 14.83 -13.95
N TYR A 260 -3.49 15.73 -14.87
CA TYR A 260 -4.60 15.60 -15.81
C TYR A 260 -4.23 14.54 -16.88
N PRO A 261 -4.83 13.34 -16.86
CA PRO A 261 -4.49 12.29 -17.82
C PRO A 261 -4.76 12.71 -19.26
N PHE A 262 -3.86 12.36 -20.18
CA PHE A 262 -4.01 12.59 -21.63
C PHE A 262 -4.18 14.08 -22.00
N TYR A 263 -3.70 15.00 -21.18
CA TYR A 263 -3.77 16.43 -21.52
C TYR A 263 -2.82 16.78 -22.68
N GLU A 264 -1.71 16.05 -22.79
CA GLU A 264 -0.76 16.17 -23.89
C GLU A 264 -0.44 14.83 -24.54
N ILE A 265 0.10 14.90 -25.74
CA ILE A 265 0.80 13.80 -26.40
C ILE A 265 2.25 14.20 -26.67
N ASN A 266 3.14 13.22 -26.75
CA ASN A 266 4.55 13.51 -26.99
C ASN A 266 5.23 12.50 -27.92
N ASN A 267 6.10 13.04 -28.77
CA ASN A 267 7.00 12.30 -29.65
C ASN A 267 8.11 13.25 -30.10
N THR A 268 9.34 13.04 -29.62
CA THR A 268 10.47 13.95 -29.88
C THR A 268 11.02 13.85 -31.29
N GLN A 269 10.68 12.81 -32.04
CA GLN A 269 11.10 12.66 -33.44
C GLN A 269 10.17 13.42 -34.39
N PHE A 270 8.87 13.50 -34.08
CA PHE A 270 7.90 14.18 -34.93
C PHE A 270 7.69 15.64 -34.55
N PHE A 271 7.44 15.92 -33.27
CA PHE A 271 7.19 17.28 -32.79
C PHE A 271 8.53 18.01 -32.59
N THR A 272 9.20 18.38 -33.67
CA THR A 272 10.56 18.97 -33.66
C THR A 272 10.60 20.42 -34.13
N SER A 273 9.55 20.93 -34.80
CA SER A 273 9.51 22.28 -35.37
C SER A 273 8.08 22.83 -35.40
N PRO A 274 7.88 24.16 -35.24
CA PRO A 274 6.58 24.82 -35.39
C PRO A 274 5.94 24.69 -36.78
N THR A 275 6.67 24.16 -37.76
CA THR A 275 6.27 24.04 -39.16
C THR A 275 5.63 22.69 -39.52
N THR A 276 5.44 21.79 -38.57
CA THR A 276 4.66 20.57 -38.84
C THR A 276 3.21 20.99 -39.12
N ASN A 277 2.58 20.47 -40.18
CA ASN A 277 1.17 20.74 -40.53
C ASN A 277 0.17 20.10 -39.52
N TYR A 278 0.60 19.92 -38.26
CA TYR A 278 -0.15 19.30 -37.20
C TYR A 278 -0.63 20.37 -36.22
N SER A 279 -1.94 20.46 -36.00
CA SER A 279 -2.52 21.44 -35.07
C SER A 279 -2.54 20.88 -33.64
N CYS A 280 -1.59 21.33 -32.82
CA CYS A 280 -1.65 21.11 -31.37
C CYS A 280 -2.68 22.06 -30.76
N GLY A 281 -3.82 21.52 -30.29
CA GLY A 281 -4.97 22.30 -29.81
C GLY A 281 -4.59 23.45 -28.89
N ASP A 282 -3.92 23.14 -27.76
CA ASP A 282 -3.45 24.12 -26.77
C ASP A 282 -2.09 24.77 -27.14
N GLY A 283 -1.61 24.51 -28.35
CA GLY A 283 -0.42 25.13 -28.94
C GLY A 283 0.84 24.26 -28.98
N TYR A 284 1.80 24.69 -29.81
CA TYR A 284 3.13 24.10 -29.94
C TYR A 284 4.18 25.20 -30.17
N PRO A 285 5.36 25.15 -29.51
CA PRO A 285 5.75 24.21 -28.46
C PRO A 285 4.95 24.45 -27.18
N TYR A 286 4.42 23.38 -26.58
CA TYR A 286 3.59 23.51 -25.38
C TYR A 286 4.47 23.88 -24.18
N PHE A 287 4.19 25.03 -23.55
CA PHE A 287 5.03 25.66 -22.52
C PHE A 287 6.54 25.75 -22.87
N GLY A 288 6.86 25.91 -24.16
CA GLY A 288 8.25 26.02 -24.63
C GLY A 288 8.98 24.68 -24.71
N ILE A 289 8.29 23.55 -24.56
CA ILE A 289 8.88 22.21 -24.68
C ILE A 289 8.66 21.66 -26.09
N VAL A 290 9.76 21.51 -26.81
CA VAL A 290 9.82 20.80 -28.10
C VAL A 290 9.57 19.30 -27.84
N GLY A 291 8.78 18.65 -28.68
CA GLY A 291 8.43 17.23 -28.51
C GLY A 291 7.06 16.97 -27.90
N ILE A 292 6.39 18.00 -27.36
CA ILE A 292 5.11 17.89 -26.64
C ILE A 292 4.05 18.76 -27.30
N CYS A 293 2.86 18.19 -27.43
CA CYS A 293 1.71 18.79 -28.07
C CYS A 293 0.52 18.78 -27.11
N GLY A 294 0.01 19.96 -26.75
CA GLY A 294 -1.14 20.09 -25.84
C GLY A 294 -2.45 19.83 -26.59
N LEU A 295 -3.20 18.83 -26.13
CA LEU A 295 -4.54 18.53 -26.64
C LEU A 295 -5.63 19.22 -25.82
N GLY A 296 -5.36 19.42 -24.54
CA GLY A 296 -6.31 19.97 -23.58
C GLY A 296 -7.31 18.93 -23.08
N PRO A 297 -8.44 19.37 -22.50
CA PRO A 297 -9.53 18.49 -22.09
C PRO A 297 -10.00 17.45 -23.13
N PRO A 298 -9.97 17.73 -24.45
CA PRO A 298 -10.34 16.74 -25.46
C PRO A 298 -9.58 15.41 -25.39
N GLY A 299 -8.32 15.36 -24.95
CA GLY A 299 -7.56 14.10 -24.91
C GLY A 299 -8.16 13.08 -23.93
N LEU A 300 -8.39 13.47 -22.67
CA LEU A 300 -9.08 12.61 -21.69
C LEU A 300 -10.49 12.22 -22.14
N ASN A 301 -11.22 13.17 -22.73
CA ASN A 301 -12.56 12.90 -23.25
C ASN A 301 -12.49 11.81 -24.32
N SER A 302 -11.64 11.97 -25.34
CA SER A 302 -11.48 11.00 -26.42
C SER A 302 -10.99 9.64 -25.92
N PHE A 303 -10.02 9.58 -25.01
CA PHE A 303 -9.63 8.32 -24.35
C PHE A 303 -10.84 7.64 -23.69
N THR A 304 -11.63 8.41 -22.94
CA THR A 304 -12.81 7.88 -22.25
C THR A 304 -13.88 7.42 -23.23
N GLU A 305 -14.12 8.14 -24.32
CA GLU A 305 -15.05 7.72 -25.38
C GLU A 305 -14.61 6.38 -26.00
N GLY A 306 -13.31 6.20 -26.22
CA GLY A 306 -12.74 4.94 -26.68
C GLY A 306 -12.86 3.82 -25.65
N PHE A 307 -12.68 4.13 -24.38
CA PHE A 307 -12.71 3.17 -23.27
C PHE A 307 -14.12 2.74 -22.85
N THR A 308 -15.11 3.61 -22.99
CA THR A 308 -16.48 3.39 -22.51
C THR A 308 -17.52 3.26 -23.62
N ASN A 309 -17.14 3.60 -24.85
CA ASN A 309 -18.03 3.70 -26.01
C ASN A 309 -19.19 4.71 -25.82
N VAL A 310 -19.07 5.63 -24.87
CA VAL A 310 -20.00 6.75 -24.67
C VAL A 310 -19.47 7.96 -25.44
N GLY A 311 -20.19 8.45 -26.45
CA GLY A 311 -19.79 9.63 -27.20
C GLY A 311 -20.12 10.96 -26.51
N SER A 312 -19.47 12.05 -26.94
CA SER A 312 -19.66 13.42 -26.42
C SER A 312 -19.29 13.56 -24.94
N CYS A 313 -18.16 12.96 -24.56
CA CYS A 313 -17.67 13.00 -23.19
C CYS A 313 -17.24 14.43 -22.79
N SER A 314 -17.57 14.82 -21.56
CA SER A 314 -17.10 16.07 -20.94
C SER A 314 -16.67 15.82 -19.50
N ILE A 315 -15.55 15.12 -19.33
CA ILE A 315 -14.90 15.02 -18.02
C ILE A 315 -14.18 16.33 -17.77
N ASN A 316 -14.39 16.85 -16.58
CA ASN A 316 -13.66 18.00 -16.12
C ASN A 316 -12.70 17.60 -15.00
N VAL A 317 -11.61 18.35 -14.88
CA VAL A 317 -10.55 18.08 -13.92
C VAL A 317 -10.29 19.33 -13.09
N GLY A 318 -10.07 19.13 -11.79
CA GLY A 318 -9.65 20.19 -10.88
C GLY A 318 -10.77 20.80 -10.02
N ALA A 319 -10.42 21.06 -8.77
CA ALA A 319 -11.28 21.70 -7.77
C ALA A 319 -11.06 23.22 -7.63
N GLY A 320 -10.37 23.86 -8.59
CA GLY A 320 -10.05 25.29 -8.53
C GLY A 320 -8.87 25.66 -7.62
N GLY A 321 -8.10 24.67 -7.14
CA GLY A 321 -6.92 24.86 -6.29
C GLY A 321 -6.32 23.52 -5.84
N THR A 322 -5.26 23.57 -5.03
CA THR A 322 -4.66 22.39 -4.39
C THR A 322 -5.37 22.07 -3.09
N THR A 323 -5.89 20.84 -2.95
CA THR A 323 -6.56 20.32 -1.75
C THR A 323 -5.75 19.18 -1.15
N VAL A 324 -5.69 19.08 0.18
CA VAL A 324 -5.10 17.93 0.86
C VAL A 324 -6.13 16.80 0.91
N VAL A 325 -5.73 15.61 0.47
CA VAL A 325 -6.55 14.40 0.42
C VAL A 325 -5.94 13.29 1.27
N ASN A 326 -6.79 12.44 1.83
CA ASN A 326 -6.41 11.38 2.76
C ASN A 326 -6.44 10.02 2.06
N ALA A 327 -5.45 9.18 2.31
CA ALA A 327 -5.41 7.79 1.88
C ALA A 327 -6.69 7.04 2.29
N SER A 328 -7.17 6.13 1.43
CA SER A 328 -8.28 5.27 1.79
C SER A 328 -7.87 4.29 2.91
N PRO A 329 -8.81 3.81 3.75
CA PRO A 329 -8.50 2.78 4.75
C PRO A 329 -7.90 1.52 4.14
N SER A 330 -8.31 1.17 2.92
CA SER A 330 -7.81 0.03 2.16
C SER A 330 -6.36 0.21 1.73
N LEU A 331 -5.97 1.42 1.31
CA LEU A 331 -4.59 1.75 1.00
C LEU A 331 -3.70 1.61 2.24
N LEU A 332 -4.12 2.16 3.39
CA LEU A 332 -3.38 2.06 4.66
C LEU A 332 -3.23 0.61 5.15
N ALA A 333 -4.27 -0.22 4.98
CA ALA A 333 -4.19 -1.64 5.30
C ALA A 333 -3.17 -2.37 4.40
N THR A 334 -3.09 -1.96 3.14
CA THR A 334 -2.18 -2.50 2.13
C THR A 334 -0.71 -2.19 2.43
N GLU A 335 -0.42 -1.00 2.99
CA GLU A 335 0.95 -0.61 3.37
C GLU A 335 1.63 -1.63 4.28
N ASN A 336 0.93 -2.07 5.33
CA ASN A 336 1.43 -3.02 6.31
C ASN A 336 1.69 -4.40 5.69
N TYR A 337 0.79 -4.85 4.81
CA TYR A 337 0.91 -6.17 4.17
C TYR A 337 2.12 -6.24 3.23
N TYR A 338 2.37 -5.19 2.47
CA TYR A 338 3.47 -5.15 1.50
C TYR A 338 4.76 -4.52 2.04
N GLY A 339 4.72 -3.86 3.20
CA GLY A 339 5.85 -3.15 3.80
C GLY A 339 6.26 -1.90 3.02
N ILE A 340 5.30 -1.27 2.32
CA ILE A 340 5.52 -0.05 1.53
C ILE A 340 4.67 1.05 2.19
N TYR A 341 5.32 2.03 2.79
CA TYR A 341 4.65 3.11 3.53
C TYR A 341 4.77 4.42 2.78
N VAL A 342 3.67 5.16 2.68
CA VAL A 342 3.60 6.48 2.07
C VAL A 342 3.08 7.51 3.08
N ASN A 343 3.17 8.79 2.73
CA ASN A 343 2.47 9.79 3.54
C ASN A 343 0.95 9.60 3.33
N PRO A 344 0.15 9.41 4.40
CA PRO A 344 -1.30 9.26 4.30
C PRO A 344 -2.02 10.51 3.77
N TYR A 345 -1.31 11.65 3.70
CA TYR A 345 -1.79 12.90 3.16
C TYR A 345 -1.09 13.23 1.85
N GLN A 346 -1.86 13.55 0.82
CA GLN A 346 -1.34 14.00 -0.48
C GLN A 346 -2.02 15.28 -0.94
N SER A 347 -1.39 15.99 -1.87
CA SER A 347 -1.99 17.15 -2.52
C SER A 347 -2.66 16.74 -3.83
N SER A 348 -3.90 17.16 -4.05
CA SER A 348 -4.66 16.96 -5.30
C SER A 348 -5.19 18.29 -5.84
N SER A 349 -4.89 18.60 -7.11
CA SER A 349 -5.35 19.77 -7.87
C SER A 349 -5.95 19.37 -9.21
N ARG A 350 -5.80 18.10 -9.58
CA ARG A 350 -6.36 17.50 -10.79
C ARG A 350 -7.27 16.29 -10.48
N PRO A 351 -8.11 16.30 -9.42
CA PRO A 351 -9.09 15.24 -9.26
C PRO A 351 -10.12 15.29 -10.40
N LEU A 352 -10.58 14.14 -10.87
CA LEU A 352 -11.70 14.09 -11.82
C LEU A 352 -12.99 14.52 -11.13
N LYS A 353 -13.85 15.22 -11.86
CA LYS A 353 -15.25 15.48 -11.48
C LYS A 353 -16.18 15.00 -12.58
N PHE A 354 -17.33 14.46 -12.16
CA PHE A 354 -18.33 13.86 -13.04
C PHE A 354 -17.82 12.72 -13.95
N PRO A 355 -16.97 11.78 -13.47
CA PRO A 355 -16.47 10.69 -14.33
C PRO A 355 -17.62 9.84 -14.91
N ASN A 356 -18.71 9.68 -14.15
CA ASN A 356 -19.86 8.86 -14.53
C ASN A 356 -20.64 9.40 -15.75
N SER A 357 -20.58 10.69 -16.06
CA SER A 357 -21.28 11.24 -17.25
C SER A 357 -20.70 10.70 -18.56
N CYS A 358 -19.49 10.16 -18.48
CA CYS A 358 -18.72 9.62 -19.59
C CYS A 358 -18.62 8.09 -19.51
N GLY A 359 -19.46 7.44 -18.72
CA GLY A 359 -19.48 5.97 -18.60
C GLY A 359 -18.37 5.37 -17.73
N LEU A 360 -17.48 6.18 -17.14
CA LEU A 360 -16.51 5.68 -16.16
C LEU A 360 -17.23 5.29 -14.87
N GLN A 361 -16.99 4.07 -14.40
CA GLN A 361 -17.55 3.54 -13.17
C GLN A 361 -16.43 3.44 -12.12
N PRO A 362 -16.44 4.28 -11.08
CA PRO A 362 -15.47 4.17 -9.99
C PRO A 362 -15.72 2.89 -9.20
N ILE A 363 -14.68 2.08 -9.04
CA ILE A 363 -14.77 0.79 -8.33
C ILE A 363 -13.86 0.72 -7.10
N LYS A 364 -12.87 1.61 -6.97
CA LYS A 364 -11.92 1.56 -5.86
C LYS A 364 -11.17 2.87 -5.65
N ALA A 365 -11.43 3.50 -4.52
CA ALA A 365 -10.76 4.73 -4.10
C ALA A 365 -9.39 4.41 -3.50
N VAL A 366 -8.33 4.95 -4.11
CA VAL A 366 -6.96 4.94 -3.54
C VAL A 366 -6.85 6.05 -2.50
N PHE A 367 -7.39 7.23 -2.82
CA PHE A 367 -7.58 8.34 -1.88
C PHE A 367 -9.05 8.65 -1.73
N ASN A 368 -9.47 9.05 -0.53
CA ASN A 368 -10.86 9.35 -0.26
C ASN A 368 -11.33 10.51 -1.14
N ASN A 369 -12.50 10.34 -1.77
CA ASN A 369 -13.17 11.43 -2.45
C ASN A 369 -13.56 12.54 -1.48
N PHE A 370 -13.78 13.73 -2.01
CA PHE A 370 -14.25 14.87 -1.22
C PHE A 370 -15.29 15.66 -2.00
N THR A 371 -16.15 16.38 -1.29
CA THR A 371 -17.17 17.24 -1.90
C THR A 371 -16.87 18.70 -1.61
N SER A 372 -16.84 19.53 -2.64
CA SER A 372 -16.72 20.99 -2.53
C SER A 372 -17.71 21.67 -3.46
N GLY A 373 -18.44 22.67 -2.97
CA GLY A 373 -19.45 23.39 -3.77
C GLY A 373 -20.53 22.49 -4.40
N GLY A 374 -20.89 21.38 -3.75
CA GLY A 374 -21.86 20.41 -4.25
C GLY A 374 -21.34 19.47 -5.35
N THR A 375 -20.06 19.52 -5.68
CA THR A 375 -19.40 18.62 -6.64
C THR A 375 -18.49 17.64 -5.91
N THR A 376 -18.60 16.36 -6.24
CA THR A 376 -17.70 15.30 -5.73
C THR A 376 -16.48 15.18 -6.64
N TYR A 377 -15.32 15.08 -6.01
CA TYR A 377 -14.00 15.01 -6.65
C TYR A 377 -13.31 13.70 -6.29
N TYR A 378 -12.70 13.07 -7.29
CA TYR A 378 -12.05 11.77 -7.18
C TYR A 378 -10.54 11.96 -7.41
N PRO A 379 -9.75 12.11 -6.33
CA PRO A 379 -8.34 12.47 -6.43
C PRO A 379 -7.43 11.34 -6.88
N ALA A 380 -7.77 10.09 -6.58
CA ALA A 380 -7.07 8.91 -7.06
C ALA A 380 -8.03 7.71 -6.98
N GLU A 381 -8.40 7.15 -8.13
CA GLU A 381 -9.52 6.22 -8.24
C GLU A 381 -9.27 5.22 -9.37
N VAL A 382 -9.75 3.99 -9.17
CA VAL A 382 -9.79 2.97 -10.21
C VAL A 382 -11.16 3.01 -10.88
N TYR A 383 -11.17 3.16 -12.20
CA TYR A 383 -12.37 3.16 -13.02
C TYR A 383 -12.43 1.93 -13.92
N THR A 384 -13.65 1.49 -14.21
CA THR A 384 -13.96 0.54 -15.29
C THR A 384 -15.10 1.07 -16.17
N ASN A 385 -15.50 0.29 -17.18
CA ASN A 385 -16.63 0.58 -18.06
C ASN A 385 -17.79 -0.39 -17.79
N SER A 386 -18.93 -0.19 -18.45
CA SER A 386 -20.11 -1.06 -18.31
C SER A 386 -19.84 -2.53 -18.60
N ASP A 387 -18.89 -2.81 -19.48
CA ASP A 387 -18.55 -4.15 -19.94
C ASP A 387 -17.58 -4.85 -18.98
N HIS A 388 -17.08 -4.15 -17.95
CA HIS A 388 -16.07 -4.62 -17.00
C HIS A 388 -14.81 -5.14 -17.73
N ARG A 389 -14.44 -4.46 -18.83
CA ARG A 389 -13.29 -4.80 -19.68
C ARG A 389 -12.29 -3.66 -19.68
N GLY A 390 -11.15 -3.91 -19.07
CA GLY A 390 -10.08 -2.97 -18.86
C GLY A 390 -10.34 -2.07 -17.66
N TYR A 391 -9.27 -1.40 -17.23
CA TYR A 391 -9.31 -0.50 -16.07
C TYR A 391 -8.46 0.74 -16.34
N LEU A 392 -8.89 1.87 -15.81
CA LEU A 392 -8.10 3.10 -15.72
C LEU A 392 -7.81 3.36 -14.24
N ILE A 393 -6.54 3.27 -13.84
CA ILE A 393 -6.08 3.76 -12.55
C ILE A 393 -5.57 5.17 -12.76
N ASP A 394 -6.38 6.15 -12.39
CA ASP A 394 -5.99 7.55 -12.40
C ASP A 394 -5.54 7.94 -11.00
N ILE A 395 -4.25 8.26 -10.85
CA ILE A 395 -3.73 8.71 -9.57
C ILE A 395 -4.06 10.19 -9.32
N GLY A 396 -4.36 11.03 -10.31
CA GLY A 396 -4.98 12.38 -10.12
C GLY A 396 -4.34 13.36 -9.10
N LEU A 397 -3.12 13.09 -8.62
CA LEU A 397 -2.40 13.90 -7.62
C LEU A 397 -1.51 14.98 -8.27
N VAL A 398 -1.16 16.01 -7.48
CA VAL A 398 -0.33 17.17 -7.91
C VAL A 398 1.14 16.88 -7.75
N ARG A 399 1.94 17.21 -8.77
CA ARG A 399 3.37 16.86 -8.87
C ARG A 399 3.51 15.34 -8.72
N ILE A 400 4.74 14.81 -8.74
CA ILE A 400 4.90 13.36 -8.59
C ILE A 400 4.36 12.99 -7.21
N PRO A 401 3.25 12.25 -7.12
CA PRO A 401 2.88 11.63 -5.87
C PRO A 401 4.02 10.69 -5.51
N ASP A 402 4.26 10.50 -4.22
CA ASP A 402 5.19 9.46 -3.75
C ASP A 402 5.05 8.21 -4.63
N ILE A 403 6.09 7.85 -5.40
CA ILE A 403 6.03 6.81 -6.45
C ILE A 403 5.47 5.48 -5.92
N ARG A 404 5.66 5.25 -4.62
CA ARG A 404 5.12 4.11 -3.88
C ARG A 404 3.59 4.06 -3.91
N ILE A 405 2.89 5.18 -4.07
CA ILE A 405 1.42 5.25 -4.24
C ILE A 405 0.99 4.51 -5.50
N THR A 406 1.69 4.69 -6.63
CA THR A 406 1.38 3.95 -7.86
C THR A 406 1.52 2.44 -7.66
N ALA A 407 2.60 2.02 -7.00
CA ALA A 407 2.80 0.61 -6.69
C ALA A 407 1.72 0.11 -5.71
N LEU A 408 1.44 0.85 -4.65
CA LEU A 408 0.40 0.49 -3.67
C LEU A 408 -0.99 0.42 -4.31
N ALA A 409 -1.37 1.35 -5.19
CA ALA A 409 -2.64 1.29 -5.90
C ALA A 409 -2.78 0.00 -6.73
N LEU A 410 -1.71 -0.41 -7.42
CA LEU A 410 -1.67 -1.68 -8.15
C LEU A 410 -1.75 -2.90 -7.23
N LEU A 411 -0.98 -2.90 -6.14
CA LEU A 411 -0.96 -4.00 -5.18
C LEU A 411 -2.28 -4.11 -4.42
N GLU A 412 -2.90 -2.98 -4.10
CA GLU A 412 -4.24 -2.89 -3.53
C GLU A 412 -5.26 -3.39 -4.53
N PHE A 413 -5.15 -3.08 -5.82
CA PHE A 413 -6.15 -3.52 -6.81
C PHE A 413 -6.05 -5.02 -7.12
N PHE A 414 -4.84 -5.53 -7.36
CA PHE A 414 -4.61 -6.91 -7.80
C PHE A 414 -4.36 -7.92 -6.67
N HIS A 415 -4.05 -7.44 -5.46
CA HIS A 415 -3.79 -8.24 -4.27
C HIS A 415 -2.84 -9.45 -4.48
N PRO A 416 -1.66 -9.28 -5.11
CA PRO A 416 -0.71 -10.38 -5.25
C PRO A 416 -0.26 -10.89 -3.88
N GLN A 417 -0.20 -12.21 -3.71
CA GLN A 417 0.12 -12.80 -2.41
C GLN A 417 1.64 -12.86 -2.21
N VAL A 418 2.15 -12.04 -1.29
CA VAL A 418 3.57 -12.05 -0.92
C VAL A 418 3.87 -12.80 0.36
N ILE A 419 2.88 -12.96 1.24
CA ILE A 419 2.98 -13.78 2.45
C ILE A 419 1.86 -14.82 2.38
N PRO A 420 2.15 -16.13 2.51
CA PRO A 420 1.11 -17.15 2.57
C PRO A 420 0.28 -16.94 3.84
N SER A 421 -0.97 -16.52 3.69
CA SER A 421 -1.96 -16.40 4.77
C SER A 421 -2.28 -17.73 5.45
N THR A 422 -1.94 -18.85 4.80
CA THR A 422 -2.25 -20.21 5.26
C THR A 422 -1.32 -20.71 6.36
N ASN A 423 -0.12 -20.14 6.55
CA ASN A 423 0.87 -20.78 7.41
C ASN A 423 0.70 -20.42 8.90
N PHE A 424 0.06 -19.30 9.23
CA PHE A 424 -0.13 -18.89 10.62
C PHE A 424 -1.39 -19.48 11.28
N ALA A 425 -2.40 -19.85 10.47
CA ALA A 425 -3.69 -20.36 10.92
C ALA A 425 -3.90 -21.87 10.66
N ALA A 426 -2.97 -22.55 9.98
CA ALA A 426 -3.07 -23.98 9.76
C ALA A 426 -2.76 -24.77 11.04
N SER A 427 -3.69 -25.66 11.40
CA SER A 427 -3.56 -26.55 12.57
C SER A 427 -2.25 -27.36 12.50
N GLY A 428 -1.52 -27.41 13.62
CA GLY A 428 -0.25 -28.16 13.73
C GLY A 428 1.00 -27.43 13.21
N TYR A 429 0.87 -26.21 12.71
CA TYR A 429 2.00 -25.41 12.24
C TYR A 429 2.38 -24.25 13.17
N THR A 430 1.42 -23.76 13.95
CA THR A 430 1.63 -22.74 14.98
C THR A 430 1.04 -23.18 16.32
N ARG A 431 1.65 -22.72 17.40
CA ARG A 431 1.12 -22.80 18.76
C ARG A 431 1.05 -21.39 19.33
N LEU A 432 0.01 -21.12 20.12
CA LEU A 432 -0.01 -19.93 20.97
C LEU A 432 0.61 -20.31 22.30
N VAL A 433 1.58 -19.51 22.75
CA VAL A 433 2.19 -19.62 24.07
C VAL A 433 1.76 -18.41 24.89
N VAL A 434 1.24 -18.66 26.08
CA VAL A 434 0.92 -17.62 27.05
C VAL A 434 1.83 -17.77 28.24
N LEU A 435 2.70 -16.78 28.46
CA LEU A 435 3.60 -16.69 29.60
C LEU A 435 3.04 -15.68 30.59
N GLN A 436 2.68 -16.16 31.77
CA GLN A 436 2.38 -15.31 32.90
C GLN A 436 3.63 -15.19 33.76
N LEU A 437 4.09 -13.97 33.99
CA LEU A 437 5.18 -13.67 34.93
C LEU A 437 4.63 -12.96 36.15
N GLY A 438 5.22 -13.21 37.31
CA GLY A 438 4.95 -12.45 38.52
C GLY A 438 6.23 -12.19 39.30
N GLU A 439 6.33 -11.03 39.95
CA GLU A 439 7.44 -10.72 40.84
C GLU A 439 7.04 -11.00 42.30
N LEU A 440 7.93 -11.64 43.07
CA LEU A 440 7.74 -12.00 44.47
C LEU A 440 7.88 -10.82 45.44
#